data_AF-A0A923PR79-F1
#
_entry.id   AF-A0A923PR79-F1
#
_cell.length_a   1.000
_cell.length_b   1.000
_cell.length_c   1.000
_cell.angle_alpha   90.00
_cell.angle_beta   90.00
_cell.angle_gamma   90.00
#
_symmetry.space_group_name_H-M   'P 1'
#
loop_
_entity.id
_entity.type
_entity.pdbx_description
1 polymer ?
#
loop_
_entity_poly.entity_id
_entity_poly.type
_entity_poly.pdbx_seq_one_letter_code
_entity_poly.pdbx_strand_id
1 'polypeptide(L)' 'MSTREAVQTILSQLPSDVSLHEIAREIEFIAAVREGMAELDCGEGIPIDRVREQLSTWVPK' A
#
# COMPACT_ATOMS: atom_id res chain seq x y z
N MET A 1 12.77 -7.85 -9.41
CA MET A 1 12.41 -8.73 -8.28
C MET A 1 11.08 -9.38 -8.60
N SER A 2 10.95 -10.68 -8.40
CA SER A 2 9.69 -11.38 -8.63
C SER A 2 8.69 -11.10 -7.50
N THR A 3 7.38 -11.28 -7.78
CA THR A 3 6.33 -11.17 -6.74
C THR A 3 6.59 -12.11 -5.57
N ARG A 4 7.14 -13.30 -5.84
CA ARG A 4 7.46 -14.30 -4.81
C ARG A 4 8.58 -13.83 -3.88
N GLU A 5 9.64 -13.26 -4.44
CA GLU A 5 10.75 -12.69 -3.65
C GLU A 5 10.25 -11.52 -2.79
N ALA A 6 9.36 -10.67 -3.32
CA ALA A 6 8.76 -9.57 -2.56
C ALA A 6 8.02 -10.09 -1.32
N VAL A 7 7.17 -11.10 -1.50
CA VAL A 7 6.43 -11.72 -0.38
C VAL A 7 7.39 -12.33 0.64
N GLN A 8 8.46 -13.00 0.20
CA GLN A 8 9.46 -13.53 1.12
C GLN A 8 10.17 -12.43 1.93
N THR A 9 10.50 -11.30 1.29
CA THR A 9 11.08 -10.15 2.00
C THR A 9 10.11 -9.58 3.03
N ILE A 10 8.83 -9.43 2.69
CA ILE A 10 7.80 -8.96 3.62
C ILE A 10 7.72 -9.88 4.83
N LEU A 11 7.59 -11.19 4.60
CA LEU A 11 7.50 -12.17 5.68
C LEU A 11 8.75 -12.19 6.57
N SER A 12 9.93 -11.90 6.03
CA SER A 12 11.18 -11.86 6.80
C SER A 12 11.28 -10.69 7.78
N GLN A 13 10.46 -9.66 7.60
CA GLN A 13 10.44 -8.45 8.44
C GLN A 13 9.33 -8.48 9.48
N LEU A 14 8.36 -9.40 9.35
CA LEU A 14 7.24 -9.51 10.27
C LEU A 14 7.61 -10.29 11.55
N PRO A 15 7.01 -9.95 12.70
CA PRO A 15 7.12 -10.74 13.92
C PRO A 15 6.63 -12.18 13.72
N SER A 16 7.20 -13.14 14.45
CA SER A 16 6.82 -14.55 14.35
C SER A 16 5.41 -14.88 14.84
N ASP A 17 4.81 -13.99 15.63
CA ASP A 17 3.48 -14.11 16.24
C ASP A 17 2.39 -13.37 15.47
N VAL A 18 2.72 -12.81 14.30
CA VAL A 18 1.76 -12.12 13.43
C VAL A 18 0.67 -13.07 12.94
N SER A 19 -0.58 -12.62 12.94
CA SER A 19 -1.70 -13.41 12.42
C SER A 19 -1.70 -13.44 10.89
N LEU A 20 -2.32 -14.47 10.29
CA LEU A 20 -2.50 -14.54 8.84
C LEU A 20 -3.26 -13.32 8.28
N HIS A 21 -4.19 -12.77 9.06
CA HIS A 21 -4.96 -11.58 8.68
C HIS A 21 -4.08 -10.34 8.59
N GLU A 22 -3.16 -10.15 9.52
CA GLU A 22 -2.20 -9.06 9.50
C GLU A 22 -1.20 -9.22 8.36
N ILE A 23 -0.74 -10.44 8.07
CA ILE A 23 0.09 -10.73 6.89
C ILE A 23 -0.64 -10.32 5.61
N ALA A 24 -1.90 -10.70 5.46
CA ALA A 24 -2.69 -10.37 4.27
C ALA A 24 -2.84 -8.84 4.11
N ARG A 25 -3.11 -8.12 5.21
CA ARG A 25 -3.20 -6.66 5.22
C ARG A 25 -1.88 -6.00 4.81
N GLU A 26 -0.75 -6.49 5.30
CA GLU A 26 0.57 -5.94 4.96
C GLU A 26 0.88 -6.12 3.46
N ILE A 27 0.57 -7.30 2.92
CA ILE A 27 0.74 -7.58 1.49
C ILE A 27 -0.15 -6.66 0.65
N GLU A 28 -1.41 -6.47 1.05
CA GLU A 28 -2.36 -5.59 0.36
C GLU A 28 -1.88 -4.13 0.39
N PHE A 29 -1.39 -3.65 1.54
CA PHE A 29 -0.83 -2.32 1.67
C PHE A 29 0.35 -2.09 0.72
N ILE A 30 1.31 -3.02 0.69
CA ILE A 30 2.49 -2.90 -0.19
C ILE A 30 2.08 -3.00 -1.66
N ALA A 31 1.10 -3.82 -2.01
CA ALA A 31 0.56 -3.88 -3.37
C ALA A 31 -0.02 -2.52 -3.81
N ALA A 32 -0.84 -1.90 -2.96
CA ALA A 32 -1.44 -0.58 -3.23
C ALA A 32 -0.38 0.53 -3.36
N VAL A 33 0.66 0.53 -2.53
CA VAL A 33 1.77 1.49 -2.66
C VAL A 33 2.49 1.31 -3.99
N ARG A 34 2.76 0.07 -4.41
CA ARG A 34 3.43 -0.21 -5.69
C ARG A 34 2.57 0.19 -6.90
N GLU A 35 1.27 0.01 -6.81
CA GLU A 35 0.32 0.48 -7.81
C GLU A 35 0.36 2.00 -7.93
N GLY A 36 0.20 2.74 -6.81
CA GLY A 36 0.28 4.20 -6.83
C GLY A 36 1.63 4.74 -7.33
N MET A 37 2.74 4.07 -7.04
CA MET A 37 4.06 4.43 -7.60
C MET A 37 4.10 4.24 -9.12
N ALA A 38 3.50 3.16 -9.65
CA ALA A 38 3.44 2.92 -11.08
C ALA A 38 2.55 3.95 -11.80
N GLU A 39 1.41 4.32 -11.20
CA GLU A 39 0.55 5.41 -11.69
C GLU A 39 1.32 6.72 -11.79
N LEU A 40 2.08 7.07 -10.74
CA LEU A 40 2.94 8.27 -10.72
C LEU A 40 4.00 8.25 -11.82
N ASP A 41 4.68 7.12 -12.04
CA ASP A 41 5.68 6.95 -13.10
C ASP A 41 5.05 7.09 -14.50
N CYS A 42 3.78 6.71 -14.65
CA CYS A 42 2.99 6.89 -15.87
C CYS A 42 2.45 8.33 -16.05
N GLY A 43 2.65 9.22 -15.07
CA GLY A 43 2.07 10.56 -15.07
C GLY A 43 0.57 10.59 -14.78
N GLU A 44 0.03 9.50 -14.26
CA GLU A 44 -1.36 9.40 -13.81
C GLU A 44 -1.47 10.03 -12.41
N GLY A 45 -2.54 10.80 -12.21
CA GLY A 45 -2.76 11.50 -10.96
C GLY A 45 -4.08 12.26 -10.97
N ILE A 46 -4.50 12.67 -9.78
CA ILE A 46 -5.72 13.47 -9.61
C ILE A 46 -5.37 14.92 -9.25
N PRO A 47 -6.21 15.91 -9.64
CA PRO A 47 -6.02 17.29 -9.22
C PRO A 47 -5.99 17.43 -7.69
N ILE A 48 -5.20 18.39 -7.20
CA ILE A 48 -5.00 18.61 -5.75
C ILE A 48 -6.31 18.90 -5.00
N ASP A 49 -7.31 19.49 -5.66
CA ASP A 49 -8.62 19.75 -5.05
C ASP A 49 -9.37 18.44 -4.75
N ARG A 50 -9.25 17.42 -5.60
CA ARG A 50 -9.81 16.08 -5.35
C ARG A 50 -9.11 15.38 -4.18
N VAL A 51 -7.80 15.55 -4.06
CA VAL A 51 -7.03 15.05 -2.91
C VAL A 51 -7.54 15.68 -1.61
N ARG A 52 -7.81 16.99 -1.62
CA ARG A 52 -8.35 17.70 -0.44
C ARG A 52 -9.71 17.18 -0.01
N GLU A 53 -10.61 16.91 -0.97
CA GLU A 53 -11.91 16.28 -0.69
C GLU A 53 -11.72 14.90 -0.03
N GLN A 54 -10.86 14.06 -0.58
CA GLN A 54 -10.61 12.71 -0.04
C GLN A 54 -9.99 12.75 1.37
N LEU A 55 -8.97 13.59 1.60
CA LEU A 55 -8.32 13.71 2.90
C LEU A 55 -9.29 14.14 4.01
N SER A 56 -10.30 14.97 3.68
CA SER A 56 -11.32 15.37 4.64
C SER A 56 -12.17 14.21 5.16
N THR A 57 -12.20 13.08 4.45
CA THR A 57 -12.92 11.87 4.88
C THR A 57 -12.10 10.95 5.78
N TRP A 58 -10.77 11.15 5.82
CA TRP A 58 -9.84 10.29 6.59
C TRP A 58 -9.62 10.81 8.01
N VAL A 59 -9.76 12.11 8.23
CA VAL A 59 -9.63 12.73 9.55
C VAL A 59 -11.01 12.76 10.19
N PRO A 60 -11.27 11.98 11.26
CA PRO A 60 -12.51 12.13 12.01
C PRO A 60 -12.58 13.56 12.61
N LYS A 61 -13.79 14.16 12.55
CA LYS A 61 -14.07 15.51 13.06
C LYS A 61 -13.75 15.66 14.54
#